data_AF-A0A1Q7CYL6-F1
#
_entry.id   AF-A0A1Q7CYL6-F1
#
_cell.length_a   1.000
_cell.length_b   1.000
_cell.length_c   1.000
_cell.angle_alpha   90.00
_cell.angle_beta   90.00
_cell.angle_gamma   90.00
#
_symmetry.space_group_name_H-M   'P 1'
#
loop_
_entity.id
_entity.type
_entity.pdbx_description
1 polymer ?
#
loop_
_entity_poly.entity_id
_entity_poly.type
_entity_poly.pdbx_seq_one_letter_code
_entity_poly.pdbx_strand_id
1 'polypeptide(L)'
;MGVQMSETKKIDVNSLYAVLLREAENDSVQEIDPKLYNNIAEFLGNLKNQDYDGVDSKIKDSLVKIITEITSLLLKIRIEKAKNSIELDYSNLLDEERFILDSEDELRLRKDTILSATLSGRLKLLETVARNHRSRSVVVRFLKP
;
A
#
# COMPACT_ATOMS: atom_id res chain seq x y z
N MET A 1 13.93 -38.08 -0.46
CA MET A 1 13.37 -36.95 -1.23
C MET A 1 13.70 -35.70 -0.46
N GLY A 2 14.71 -34.95 -0.89
CA GLY A 2 15.14 -33.74 -0.19
C GLY A 2 14.13 -32.63 -0.42
N VAL A 3 13.63 -32.04 0.67
CA VAL A 3 12.90 -30.78 0.61
C VAL A 3 13.95 -29.71 0.31
N GLN A 4 13.93 -29.16 -0.90
CA GLN A 4 14.63 -27.92 -1.20
C GLN A 4 13.99 -26.83 -0.34
N MET A 5 14.64 -26.52 0.79
CA MET A 5 14.50 -25.24 1.45
C MET A 5 14.93 -24.20 0.43
N SER A 6 13.97 -23.53 -0.22
CA SER A 6 14.24 -22.34 -1.01
C SER A 6 14.90 -21.33 -0.08
N GLU A 7 16.18 -21.04 -0.28
CA GLU A 7 16.83 -19.90 0.36
C GLU A 7 15.94 -18.68 0.14
N THR A 8 15.36 -18.14 1.22
CA THR A 8 14.71 -16.85 1.18
C THR A 8 15.79 -15.85 0.82
N LYS A 9 15.83 -15.47 -0.45
CA LYS A 9 16.79 -14.50 -0.98
C LYS A 9 16.64 -13.23 -0.15
N LYS A 10 17.60 -12.99 0.75
CA LYS A 10 17.55 -11.85 1.68
C LYS A 10 17.39 -10.59 0.85
N ILE A 11 16.39 -9.79 1.19
CA ILE A 11 16.16 -8.52 0.53
C ILE A 11 17.30 -7.56 0.89
N ASP A 12 17.83 -6.89 -0.13
CA ASP A 12 18.84 -5.84 0.02
C ASP A 12 18.49 -4.64 -0.88
N VAL A 13 19.20 -3.52 -0.70
CA VAL A 13 18.92 -2.28 -1.43
C VAL A 13 19.08 -2.44 -2.94
N ASN A 14 20.05 -3.24 -3.41
CA ASN A 14 20.25 -3.46 -4.84
C ASN A 14 19.10 -4.27 -5.44
N SER A 15 18.62 -5.29 -4.71
CA SER A 15 17.47 -6.08 -5.12
C SER A 15 16.20 -5.22 -5.20
N LEU A 16 15.98 -4.31 -4.24
CA LEU A 16 14.86 -3.37 -4.24
C LEU A 16 14.96 -2.37 -5.39
N TYR A 17 16.16 -1.84 -5.65
CA TYR A 17 16.40 -0.95 -6.77
C TYR A 17 16.14 -1.65 -8.11
N ALA A 18 16.56 -2.91 -8.28
CA ALA A 18 16.29 -3.69 -9.48
C ALA A 18 14.79 -3.91 -9.71
N VAL A 19 14.02 -4.17 -8.65
CA VAL A 19 12.56 -4.27 -8.72
C VAL A 19 11.95 -2.94 -9.17
N LEU A 20 12.36 -1.82 -8.56
CA LEU A 20 11.89 -0.49 -8.94
C LEU A 20 12.24 -0.13 -10.38
N LEU A 21 13.47 -0.42 -10.82
CA LEU A 21 13.91 -0.13 -12.18
C LEU A 21 13.07 -0.91 -13.20
N ARG A 22 12.92 -2.22 -12.99
CA ARG A 22 12.08 -3.06 -13.84
C ARG A 22 10.63 -2.58 -13.84
N GLU A 23 10.10 -2.15 -12.69
CA GLU A 23 8.78 -1.56 -12.64
C GLU A 23 8.73 -0.27 -13.48
N ALA A 24 9.67 0.66 -13.32
CA ALA A 24 9.65 1.93 -14.04
C ALA A 24 9.82 1.78 -15.58
N GLU A 25 10.57 0.78 -16.04
CA GLU A 25 10.88 0.57 -17.46
C GLU A 25 9.75 -0.08 -18.27
N ASN A 26 8.78 -0.69 -17.60
CA ASN A 26 7.65 -1.35 -18.25
C ASN A 26 6.37 -0.53 -18.10
N ASP A 27 5.46 -0.60 -19.07
CA ASP A 27 4.19 0.15 -19.00
C ASP A 27 3.17 -0.52 -18.09
N SER A 28 3.13 -1.86 -18.05
CA SER A 28 2.21 -2.63 -17.21
C SER A 28 2.77 -2.90 -15.82
N VAL A 29 1.88 -3.25 -14.89
CA VAL A 29 2.25 -3.68 -13.53
C VAL A 29 2.96 -5.03 -13.61
N GLN A 30 4.19 -5.08 -13.08
CA GLN A 30 5.02 -6.29 -13.16
C GLN A 30 4.70 -7.27 -12.03
N GLU A 31 4.86 -8.57 -12.27
CA GLU A 31 4.77 -9.58 -11.20
C GLU A 31 5.96 -9.46 -10.25
N ILE A 32 5.68 -9.27 -8.96
CA ILE A 32 6.65 -9.16 -7.87
C ILE A 32 6.35 -10.19 -6.79
N ASP A 33 7.30 -10.42 -5.88
CA ASP A 33 7.10 -11.31 -4.73
C ASP A 33 5.87 -10.86 -3.91
N PRO A 34 4.87 -11.73 -3.68
CA PRO A 34 3.71 -11.43 -2.85
C PRO A 34 4.06 -11.00 -1.42
N LYS A 35 5.25 -11.36 -0.93
CA LYS A 35 5.74 -10.99 0.41
C LYS A 35 6.61 -9.74 0.40
N LEU A 36 6.71 -8.99 -0.71
CA LEU A 36 7.64 -7.87 -0.84
C LEU A 36 7.53 -6.87 0.32
N TYR A 37 6.33 -6.37 0.62
CA TYR A 37 6.15 -5.40 1.70
C TYR A 37 6.49 -5.96 3.08
N ASN A 38 6.18 -7.24 3.33
CA ASN A 38 6.56 -7.93 4.56
C ASN A 38 8.08 -8.06 4.69
N ASN A 39 8.75 -8.45 3.61
CA ASN A 39 10.20 -8.58 3.57
C ASN A 39 10.89 -7.21 3.78
N ILE A 40 10.37 -6.14 3.17
CA ILE A 40 10.85 -4.76 3.41
C ILE A 40 10.68 -4.35 4.86
N ALA A 41 9.51 -4.64 5.45
CA ALA A 41 9.22 -4.32 6.85
C ALA A 41 10.15 -5.07 7.81
N GLU A 42 10.40 -6.35 7.56
CA GLU A 42 11.36 -7.15 8.32
C GLU A 42 12.79 -6.59 8.19
N PHE A 43 13.22 -6.24 6.98
CA PHE A 43 14.54 -5.66 6.74
C PHE A 43 14.73 -4.32 7.44
N LEU A 44 13.75 -3.41 7.34
CA LEU A 44 13.77 -2.12 8.05
C LEU A 44 13.70 -2.31 9.57
N GLY A 45 12.92 -3.29 10.05
CA GLY A 45 12.85 -3.63 11.48
C GLY A 45 14.20 -4.06 12.02
N ASN A 46 14.88 -4.97 11.31
CA ASN A 46 16.21 -5.44 11.69
C ASN A 46 17.25 -4.31 11.70
N LEU A 47 17.21 -3.41 10.71
CA LEU A 47 18.10 -2.24 10.66
C LEU A 47 17.86 -1.26 11.80
N LYS A 48 16.60 -1.06 12.22
CA LYS A 48 16.25 -0.10 13.28
C LYS A 48 16.48 -0.64 14.69
N ASN A 49 16.39 -1.96 14.87
CA ASN A 49 16.54 -2.61 16.17
C ASN A 49 18.00 -2.89 16.55
N GLN A 50 18.93 -2.72 15.61
CA GLN A 50 20.36 -2.82 15.88
C GLN A 50 20.91 -1.48 16.39
N ASP A 51 21.71 -1.54 17.44
CA ASP A 51 22.41 -0.37 17.96
C ASP A 51 23.60 -0.03 17.08
N TYR A 52 23.58 1.17 16.52
CA TYR A 52 24.67 1.73 15.72
C TYR A 52 25.11 3.05 16.34
N ASP A 53 26.42 3.25 16.46
CA ASP A 53 27.01 4.46 17.03
C ASP A 53 27.85 5.24 15.99
N GLY A 54 28.05 6.52 16.23
CA GLY A 54 28.93 7.39 15.45
C GLY A 54 28.60 7.42 13.94
N VAL A 55 29.57 7.04 13.11
CA VAL A 55 29.45 7.03 11.64
C VAL A 55 28.48 5.96 11.18
N ASP A 56 28.46 4.79 11.83
CA ASP A 56 27.62 3.66 11.42
C ASP A 56 26.13 4.01 11.55
N SER A 57 25.76 4.81 12.55
CA SER A 57 24.39 5.32 12.71
C SER A 57 23.95 6.19 11.53
N LYS A 58 24.85 7.04 11.01
CA LYS A 58 24.58 7.89 9.84
C LYS A 58 24.43 7.07 8.55
N ILE A 59 25.24 6.01 8.41
CA ILE A 59 25.14 5.09 7.26
C ILE A 59 23.80 4.36 7.32
N LYS A 60 23.44 3.80 8.49
CA LYS A 60 22.14 3.15 8.73
C LYS A 60 20.97 4.09 8.42
N ASP A 61 21.01 5.34 8.90
CA ASP A 61 19.95 6.32 8.64
C ASP A 61 19.81 6.62 7.14
N SER A 62 20.94 6.74 6.43
CA SER A 62 20.95 6.94 4.98
C SER A 62 20.39 5.72 4.24
N LEU A 63 20.72 4.51 4.68
CA LEU A 63 20.22 3.26 4.13
C LEU A 63 18.69 3.15 4.31
N VAL A 64 18.19 3.43 5.51
CA VAL A 64 16.74 3.46 5.82
C VAL A 64 16.03 4.49 4.94
N LYS A 65 16.63 5.67 4.74
CA LYS A 65 16.08 6.70 3.86
C LYS A 65 15.95 6.21 2.42
N ILE A 66 17.00 5.62 1.86
CA ILE A 66 16.99 5.08 0.48
C ILE A 66 15.92 4.00 0.32
N ILE A 67 15.84 3.05 1.26
CA ILE A 67 14.83 1.99 1.23
C ILE A 67 13.42 2.58 1.27
N THR A 68 13.21 3.59 2.10
CA THR A 68 11.91 4.30 2.23
C THR A 68 11.53 4.99 0.92
N GLU A 69 12.48 5.68 0.29
CA GLU A 69 12.25 6.36 -1.00
C GLU A 69 11.94 5.35 -2.11
N ILE A 70 12.73 4.27 -2.23
CA ILE A 70 12.49 3.21 -3.23
C ILE A 70 11.11 2.59 -3.04
N THR A 71 10.75 2.21 -1.81
CA THR A 71 9.45 1.59 -1.49
C THR A 71 8.30 2.53 -1.82
N SER A 72 8.43 3.81 -1.48
CA SER A 72 7.40 4.82 -1.74
C SER A 72 7.20 5.05 -3.24
N LEU A 73 8.30 5.16 -3.99
CA LEU A 73 8.25 5.30 -5.45
C LEU A 73 7.65 4.06 -6.11
N LEU A 74 8.06 2.87 -5.68
CA LEU A 74 7.56 1.61 -6.22
C LEU A 74 6.04 1.50 -6.05
N LEU A 75 5.53 1.71 -4.83
CA LEU A 75 4.10 1.70 -4.55
C LEU A 75 3.37 2.74 -5.42
N LYS A 76 3.89 3.96 -5.49
CA LYS A 76 3.27 5.04 -6.27
C LYS A 76 3.15 4.67 -7.75
N ILE A 77 4.23 4.22 -8.37
CA ILE A 77 4.26 3.87 -9.80
C ILE A 77 3.26 2.75 -10.09
N ARG A 78 3.22 1.71 -9.25
CA ARG A 78 2.34 0.56 -9.44
C ARG A 78 0.86 0.94 -9.36
N ILE A 79 0.49 1.77 -8.38
CA ILE A 79 -0.87 2.31 -8.26
C ILE A 79 -1.21 3.21 -9.46
N GLU A 80 -0.31 4.08 -9.89
CA GLU A 80 -0.54 4.95 -11.06
C GLU A 80 -0.77 4.15 -12.34
N LYS A 81 0.02 3.10 -12.58
CA LYS A 81 -0.16 2.22 -13.74
C LYS A 81 -1.48 1.45 -13.71
N ALA A 82 -1.84 0.89 -12.56
CA ALA A 82 -3.11 0.17 -12.40
C ALA A 82 -4.32 1.07 -12.65
N LYS A 83 -4.20 2.38 -12.44
CA LYS A 83 -5.25 3.38 -12.70
C LYS A 83 -5.29 3.88 -14.14
N ASN A 84 -4.15 3.92 -14.81
CA ASN A 84 -4.02 4.47 -16.16
C ASN A 84 -4.40 3.46 -17.27
N SER A 85 -4.61 2.19 -16.92
CA SER A 85 -5.17 1.20 -17.84
C SER A 85 -6.65 1.48 -18.12
N ILE A 86 -7.09 1.21 -19.36
CA ILE A 86 -8.47 1.47 -19.83
C ILE A 86 -9.51 0.76 -18.94
N GLU A 87 -9.15 -0.41 -18.42
CA GLU A 87 -9.83 -1.11 -17.33
C GLU A 87 -8.83 -1.26 -16.19
N LEU A 88 -9.29 -1.21 -14.93
CA LEU A 88 -8.43 -1.45 -13.76
C LEU A 88 -7.80 -2.84 -13.90
N ASP A 89 -6.49 -2.90 -14.14
CA ASP A 89 -5.78 -4.16 -14.27
C ASP A 89 -5.29 -4.60 -12.90
N TYR A 90 -6.05 -5.52 -12.30
CA TYR A 90 -5.71 -6.13 -11.02
C TYR A 90 -4.68 -7.27 -11.14
N SER A 91 -4.25 -7.57 -12.37
CA SER A 91 -3.20 -8.55 -12.62
C SER A 91 -1.91 -8.07 -11.96
N ASN A 92 -1.24 -8.98 -11.27
CA ASN A 92 0.05 -8.72 -10.60
C ASN A 92 0.04 -7.71 -9.44
N LEU A 93 -1.11 -7.15 -9.06
CA LEU A 93 -1.24 -6.34 -7.84
C LEU A 93 -1.22 -7.20 -6.58
N LEU A 94 -0.52 -6.71 -5.56
CA LEU A 94 -0.51 -7.30 -4.23
C LEU A 94 -1.78 -6.94 -3.45
N ASP A 95 -2.11 -7.72 -2.43
CA ASP A 95 -3.32 -7.50 -1.62
C ASP A 95 -3.30 -6.13 -0.91
N GLU A 96 -2.12 -5.66 -0.48
CA GLU A 96 -1.94 -4.34 0.10
C GLU A 96 -2.23 -3.22 -0.92
N GLU A 97 -1.92 -3.43 -2.19
CA GLU A 97 -2.18 -2.48 -3.28
C GLU A 97 -3.67 -2.48 -3.67
N ARG A 98 -4.28 -3.66 -3.72
CA ARG A 98 -5.72 -3.85 -3.95
C ARG A 98 -6.54 -3.17 -2.87
N PHE A 99 -6.14 -3.30 -1.61
CA PHE A 99 -6.77 -2.61 -0.48
C PHE A 99 -6.84 -1.07 -0.68
N ILE A 100 -5.79 -0.48 -1.26
CA ILE A 100 -5.75 0.95 -1.56
C ILE A 100 -6.73 1.30 -2.69
N LEU A 101 -6.71 0.54 -3.79
CA LEU A 101 -7.57 0.79 -4.95
C LEU A 101 -9.06 0.59 -4.62
N ASP A 102 -9.39 -0.46 -3.88
CA ASP A 102 -10.77 -0.73 -3.44
C ASP A 102 -11.31 0.42 -2.58
N SER A 103 -10.48 0.96 -1.70
CA SER A 103 -10.83 2.13 -0.88
C SER A 103 -11.07 3.39 -1.73
N GLU A 104 -10.29 3.58 -2.79
CA GLU A 104 -10.45 4.71 -3.71
C GLU A 104 -11.74 4.58 -4.54
N ASP A 105 -12.05 3.37 -5.01
CA ASP A 105 -13.29 3.10 -5.75
C ASP A 105 -14.54 3.27 -4.86
N GLU A 106 -14.51 2.75 -3.63
CA GLU A 106 -15.58 3.00 -2.66
C GLU A 106 -15.80 4.50 -2.42
N LEU A 107 -14.72 5.28 -2.31
CA LEU A 107 -14.81 6.73 -2.15
C LEU A 107 -15.45 7.38 -3.37
N ARG A 108 -15.08 6.95 -4.58
CA ARG A 108 -15.65 7.42 -5.84
C ARG A 108 -17.15 7.13 -5.90
N LEU A 109 -17.56 5.89 -5.65
CA LEU A 109 -18.98 5.48 -5.62
C LEU A 109 -19.80 6.28 -4.60
N ARG A 110 -19.23 6.53 -3.40
CA ARG A 110 -19.88 7.37 -2.38
C ARG A 110 -20.07 8.81 -2.86
N LYS A 111 -19.07 9.40 -3.52
CA LYS A 111 -19.18 10.74 -4.11
C LYS A 111 -20.25 10.80 -5.20
N ASP A 112 -20.24 9.85 -6.13
CA ASP A 112 -21.21 9.77 -7.24
C ASP A 112 -22.63 9.56 -6.73
N THR A 113 -22.81 8.77 -5.68
CA THR A 113 -24.11 8.59 -5.03
C THR A 113 -24.65 9.92 -4.48
N ILE A 114 -23.83 10.68 -3.75
CA ILE A 114 -24.23 11.97 -3.19
C ILE A 114 -24.51 12.98 -4.30
N LEU A 115 -23.63 13.07 -5.29
CA LEU A 115 -23.76 14.01 -6.40
C LEU A 115 -25.02 13.70 -7.22
N SER A 116 -25.22 12.45 -7.62
CA SER A 116 -26.40 12.03 -8.38
C SER A 116 -27.69 12.25 -7.58
N ALA A 117 -27.72 11.94 -6.28
CA ALA A 117 -28.88 12.19 -5.42
C ALA A 117 -29.23 13.67 -5.33
N THR A 118 -28.21 14.53 -5.26
CA THR A 118 -28.38 15.99 -5.21
C THR A 118 -28.92 16.54 -6.52
N LEU A 119 -28.31 16.18 -7.66
CA LEU A 119 -28.72 16.66 -8.99
C LEU A 119 -30.09 16.13 -9.41
N SER A 120 -30.47 14.93 -8.96
CA SER A 120 -31.79 14.33 -9.22
C SER A 120 -32.88 14.74 -8.21
N GLY A 121 -32.57 15.57 -7.22
CA GLY A 121 -33.53 16.00 -6.19
C GLY A 121 -33.99 14.88 -5.24
N ARG A 122 -33.24 13.79 -5.11
CA ARG A 122 -33.58 12.63 -4.25
C ARG A 122 -33.25 12.90 -2.77
N LEU A 123 -34.00 13.81 -2.14
CA LEU A 123 -33.79 14.24 -0.74
C LEU A 123 -33.78 13.07 0.26
N LYS A 124 -34.74 12.14 0.16
CA LYS A 124 -34.84 10.97 1.07
C LYS A 124 -33.59 10.09 1.07
N LEU A 125 -32.92 9.98 -0.09
CA LEU A 125 -31.67 9.22 -0.21
C LEU A 125 -30.54 9.92 0.54
N LEU A 126 -30.43 11.24 0.42
CA LEU A 126 -29.45 12.04 1.17
C LEU A 126 -29.69 11.98 2.69
N GLU A 127 -30.95 12.08 3.12
CA GLU A 127 -31.32 11.93 4.53
C GLU A 127 -30.96 10.53 5.06
N THR A 128 -31.17 9.49 4.25
CA THR A 128 -30.81 8.11 4.61
C THR A 128 -29.30 7.94 4.75
N VAL A 129 -28.52 8.47 3.80
CA VAL A 129 -27.04 8.45 3.87
C VAL A 129 -26.54 9.19 5.12
N ALA A 130 -27.07 10.38 5.39
CA ALA A 130 -26.71 11.16 6.57
C ALA A 130 -27.07 10.46 7.88
N ARG A 131 -28.29 9.89 7.96
CA ARG A 131 -28.75 9.14 9.13
C ARG A 131 -27.88 7.91 9.38
N ASN A 132 -27.62 7.11 8.34
CA ASN A 132 -26.78 5.92 8.42
C ASN A 132 -25.37 6.24 8.91
N HIS A 133 -24.81 7.39 8.53
CA HIS A 133 -23.51 7.82 9.03
C HIS A 133 -23.55 8.22 10.52
N ARG A 134 -24.59 8.96 10.96
CA ARG A 134 -24.76 9.38 12.36
C ARG A 134 -25.07 8.23 13.30
N SER A 135 -25.74 7.18 12.83
CA SER A 135 -26.11 6.03 13.65
C SER A 135 -25.06 4.91 13.65
N ARG A 136 -23.86 5.15 13.12
CA ARG A 136 -22.77 4.16 13.18
C ARG A 136 -22.35 3.96 14.62
N SER A 137 -22.47 2.72 15.11
CA SER A 137 -21.97 2.34 16.43
C SER A 137 -20.44 2.37 16.44
N VAL A 138 -19.86 3.04 17.44
CA VAL A 138 -18.41 3.07 17.69
C VAL A 138 -18.13 2.26 18.94
N VAL A 139 -17.17 1.34 18.87
CA VAL A 139 -16.71 0.58 20.04
C VAL A 139 -15.84 1.50 20.88
N VAL A 140 -16.27 1.78 22.12
CA VAL A 140 -15.51 2.58 23.08
C VAL A 140 -14.93 1.66 24.15
N ARG A 141 -13.61 1.69 24.34
CA ARG A 141 -12.94 0.96 25.43
C ARG A 141 -12.68 1.91 26.59
N PHE A 142 -13.28 1.63 27.73
CA PHE A 142 -12.97 2.33 28.99
C PHE A 142 -11.70 1.75 29.60
N LEU A 143 -10.70 2.60 29.81
CA LEU A 143 -9.56 2.26 30.67
C LEU A 143 -9.99 2.50 32.12
N LYS A 144 -9.73 1.53 33.01
CA LYS A 144 -9.99 1.69 34.45
C LYS A 144 -9.16 2.89 34.98
N PRO A 145 -9.71 3.67 35.93
CA PRO A 145 -9.00 4.80 36.52
C PRO A 145 -7.74 4.37 37.27
#